data_AF-A0A816JTK1-F1
#
_entry.id   AF-A0A816JTK1-F1
#
_cell.length_a   1.000
_cell.length_b   1.000
_cell.length_c   1.000
_cell.angle_alpha   90.00
_cell.angle_beta   90.00
_cell.angle_gamma   90.00
#
_symmetry.space_group_name_H-M   'P 1'
#
loop_
_entity.id
_entity.type
_entity.pdbx_description
1 polymer ?
#
loop_
_entity_poly.entity_id
_entity_poly.type
_entity_poly.pdbx_seq_one_letter_code
_entity_poly.pdbx_strand_id
1 'polypeptide(L)'
;TSRVLAALLRSKYERLHCGPRAMELPEVLRTEFNYTCTYWKAKELAIASAQGTKEMSYKMLPQYLHVLKLANPGTITDIKTELDKEGKSRFLYAFMSLKACIDGWQHFRKVLVVDGTHMFGKYKGVLLSASGQDADCRYKGLDQKHMVARAAEAFKVSEFQKIYDLIKLTDWRCWDYLKKIDKTLWTRSHFEGTRFNLMTSNIAKSLNKALLPARDSPITALLEFIRRKLTRWFECRHYDISKMQGNIPKIIDEIVVEQLVLSTGLLVLPCSTWQFEVTHKPTKYDFVVDLEKRTCSCLEFQMLGLPCRHAIAA
;
A
#
# COMPACT_ATOMS: atom_id res chain seq x y z
N THR A 1 22.29 -20.83 30.30
CA THR A 1 22.56 -19.51 29.69
C THR A 1 21.37 -18.98 28.92
N SER A 2 20.83 -19.68 27.92
CA SER A 2 19.71 -19.21 27.07
C SER A 2 18.40 -18.89 27.83
N ARG A 3 18.07 -19.63 28.90
CA ARG A 3 16.88 -19.35 29.75
C ARG A 3 16.99 -18.04 30.53
N VAL A 4 18.19 -17.71 31.04
CA VAL A 4 18.45 -16.47 31.78
C VAL A 4 18.40 -15.28 30.82
N LEU A 5 19.02 -15.40 29.65
CA LEU A 5 18.92 -14.41 28.57
C LEU A 5 17.48 -14.20 28.10
N ALA A 6 16.69 -15.28 28.02
CA ALA A 6 15.28 -15.18 27.66
C ALA A 6 14.45 -14.41 28.70
N ALA A 7 14.73 -14.61 29.99
CA ALA A 7 14.08 -13.89 31.08
C ALA A 7 14.43 -12.39 31.05
N LEU A 8 15.68 -12.04 30.76
CA LEU A 8 16.12 -10.64 30.62
C LEU A 8 15.47 -9.97 29.39
N LEU A 9 15.37 -10.70 28.27
CA LEU A 9 14.77 -10.19 27.04
C LEU A 9 13.23 -10.14 27.09
N ARG A 10 12.59 -10.91 27.98
CA ARG A 10 11.13 -11.02 28.11
C ARG A 10 10.44 -9.66 28.20
N SER A 11 10.97 -8.75 29.01
CA SER A 11 10.41 -7.39 29.19
C SER A 11 10.32 -6.60 27.87
N LYS A 12 11.22 -6.88 26.92
CA LYS A 12 11.23 -6.25 25.59
C LYS A 12 10.16 -6.82 24.64
N TYR A 13 9.56 -7.96 24.98
CA TYR A 13 8.50 -8.62 24.20
C TYR A 13 7.13 -8.64 24.91
N GLU A 14 7.06 -8.24 26.19
CA GLU A 14 5.85 -8.26 27.05
C GLU A 14 4.79 -7.23 26.64
N ARG A 15 5.21 -5.99 26.35
CA ARG A 15 4.33 -5.05 25.67
C ARG A 15 4.33 -5.50 24.23
N LEU A 16 3.18 -5.84 23.63
CA LEU A 16 3.00 -6.30 22.23
C LEU A 16 3.69 -5.49 21.11
N HIS A 17 4.55 -4.53 21.43
CA HIS A 17 5.72 -4.20 20.65
C HIS A 17 6.51 -5.47 20.34
N CYS A 18 6.60 -5.78 19.06
CA CYS A 18 7.51 -6.81 18.58
C CYS A 18 8.92 -6.39 19.00
N GLY A 19 9.52 -7.15 19.91
CA GLY A 19 10.86 -6.86 20.43
C GLY A 19 11.94 -6.89 19.32
N PRO A 20 13.19 -6.60 19.69
CA PRO A 20 14.29 -6.42 18.73
C PRO A 20 14.44 -7.61 17.77
N ARG A 21 14.77 -7.30 16.51
CA ARG A 21 14.93 -8.34 15.48
C ARG A 21 16.08 -9.26 15.83
N ALA A 22 16.07 -10.45 15.24
CA ALA A 22 17.14 -11.41 15.47
C ALA A 22 18.50 -10.84 15.06
N MET A 23 18.56 -10.05 13.98
CA MET A 23 19.77 -9.36 13.54
C MET A 23 20.24 -8.23 14.48
N GLU A 24 19.33 -7.64 15.26
CA GLU A 24 19.61 -6.54 16.20
C GLU A 24 19.97 -7.05 17.60
N LEU A 25 19.59 -8.29 17.91
CA LEU A 25 19.86 -8.93 19.20
C LEU A 25 21.35 -9.04 19.55
N PRO A 26 22.29 -9.33 18.63
CA PRO A 26 23.73 -9.29 18.92
C PRO A 26 24.21 -7.95 19.42
N GLU A 27 23.69 -6.86 18.85
CA GLU A 27 24.06 -5.51 19.23
C GLU A 27 23.49 -5.21 20.62
N VAL A 28 22.19 -5.40 20.82
CA VAL A 28 21.53 -5.21 22.13
C VAL A 28 22.20 -6.03 23.24
N LEU A 29 22.56 -7.29 22.98
CA LEU A 29 23.24 -8.15 23.95
C LEU A 29 24.68 -7.72 24.24
N ARG A 30 25.39 -7.13 23.28
CA ARG A 30 26.71 -6.54 23.51
C ARG A 30 26.62 -5.23 24.28
N THR A 31 25.71 -4.33 23.91
CA THR A 31 25.62 -3.00 24.52
C THR A 31 25.09 -3.05 25.95
N GLU A 32 24.10 -3.89 26.22
CA GLU A 32 23.42 -3.91 27.54
C GLU A 32 23.97 -4.99 28.48
N PHE A 33 24.47 -6.11 27.95
CA PHE A 33 24.82 -7.28 28.76
C PHE A 33 26.26 -7.76 28.54
N ASN A 34 27.04 -7.06 27.71
CA ASN A 34 28.44 -7.37 27.36
C ASN A 34 28.67 -8.86 27.02
N TYR A 35 27.72 -9.47 26.30
CA TYR A 35 27.68 -10.91 26.07
C TYR A 35 27.57 -11.27 24.58
N THR A 36 28.42 -12.18 24.11
CA THR A 36 28.50 -12.62 22.69
C THR A 36 28.09 -14.08 22.59
N CYS A 37 26.90 -14.39 22.05
CA CYS A 37 26.43 -15.79 21.94
C CYS A 37 25.38 -15.99 20.84
N THR A 38 25.12 -17.26 20.50
CA THR A 38 23.97 -17.72 19.69
C THR A 38 22.64 -17.37 20.36
N TYR A 39 22.01 -16.30 19.89
CA TYR A 39 20.86 -15.63 20.48
C TYR A 39 19.49 -16.19 20.05
N TRP A 40 19.45 -16.99 18.98
CA TRP A 40 18.20 -17.50 18.38
C TRP A 40 17.33 -18.27 19.37
N LYS A 41 17.93 -19.20 20.12
CA LYS A 41 17.23 -20.04 21.10
C LYS A 41 16.75 -19.23 22.32
N ALA A 42 17.48 -18.19 22.71
CA ALA A 42 17.06 -17.28 23.78
C ALA A 42 15.89 -16.39 23.33
N LYS A 43 15.92 -15.90 22.08
CA LYS A 43 14.83 -15.14 21.48
C LYS A 43 13.53 -15.94 21.43
N GLU A 44 13.58 -17.18 20.95
CA GLU A 44 12.39 -18.02 20.86
C GLU A 44 11.76 -18.29 22.24
N LEU A 45 12.60 -18.54 23.26
CA LEU A 45 12.15 -18.71 24.64
C LEU A 45 11.57 -17.41 25.24
N ALA A 46 12.15 -16.25 24.91
CA ALA A 46 11.64 -14.96 25.36
C ALA A 46 10.26 -14.66 24.77
N ILE A 47 10.09 -14.89 23.46
CA ILE A 47 8.80 -14.74 22.76
C ILE A 47 7.78 -15.72 23.32
N ALA A 48 8.16 -17.00 23.50
CA ALA A 48 7.27 -18.01 24.06
C ALA A 48 6.81 -17.67 25.48
N SER A 49 7.70 -17.10 26.31
CA SER A 49 7.37 -16.68 27.67
C SER A 49 6.54 -15.40 27.72
N ALA A 50 6.66 -14.50 26.74
CA ALA A 50 5.95 -13.22 26.72
C ALA A 50 4.60 -13.29 25.99
N GLN A 51 4.53 -13.99 24.86
CA GLN A 51 3.40 -14.01 23.92
C GLN A 51 2.71 -15.39 23.84
N GLY A 52 3.22 -16.39 24.56
CA GLY A 52 2.76 -17.77 24.50
C GLY A 52 3.46 -18.58 23.42
N THR A 53 3.27 -19.91 23.48
CA THR A 53 3.84 -20.83 22.48
C THR A 53 3.08 -20.76 21.16
N LYS A 54 3.78 -21.01 20.05
CA LYS A 54 3.17 -20.97 18.71
C LYS A 54 2.06 -22.02 18.59
N GLU A 55 2.19 -23.19 19.21
CA GLU A 55 1.12 -24.22 19.21
C GLU A 55 -0.14 -23.75 19.95
N MET A 56 0.01 -23.13 21.13
CA MET A 56 -1.12 -22.59 21.88
C MET A 56 -1.83 -21.48 21.09
N SER A 57 -1.09 -20.63 20.38
CA SER A 57 -1.69 -19.58 19.56
C SER A 57 -2.62 -20.12 18.47
N TYR A 58 -2.28 -21.23 17.80
CA TYR A 58 -3.19 -21.84 16.83
C TYR A 58 -4.44 -22.44 17.49
N LYS A 59 -4.33 -22.97 18.72
CA LYS A 59 -5.48 -23.47 19.49
C LYS A 59 -6.40 -22.33 19.95
N MET A 60 -5.84 -21.18 20.30
CA MET A 60 -6.57 -19.98 20.73
C MET A 60 -7.18 -19.19 19.56
N LEU A 61 -6.76 -19.45 18.33
CA LEU A 61 -7.16 -18.69 17.15
C LEU A 61 -8.68 -18.65 16.93
N PRO A 62 -9.44 -19.77 17.02
CA PRO A 62 -10.90 -19.74 16.86
C PRO A 62 -11.59 -18.88 17.93
N GLN A 63 -11.12 -18.98 19.18
CA GLN A 63 -11.64 -18.19 20.30
C GLN A 63 -11.38 -16.70 20.08
N TYR A 64 -10.16 -16.34 19.66
CA TYR A 64 -9.80 -14.97 19.33
C TYR A 64 -10.70 -14.38 18.22
N LEU A 65 -10.89 -15.11 17.12
CA LEU A 65 -11.73 -14.65 16.02
C LEU A 65 -13.22 -14.57 16.41
N HIS A 66 -13.69 -15.44 17.29
CA HIS A 66 -15.06 -15.37 17.83
C HIS A 66 -15.25 -14.10 18.68
N VAL A 67 -14.34 -13.83 19.61
CA VAL A 67 -14.37 -12.60 20.43
C VAL A 67 -14.25 -11.35 19.55
N LEU A 68 -13.43 -11.40 18.49
CA LEU A 68 -13.30 -10.29 17.55
C LEU A 68 -14.61 -10.00 16.81
N LYS A 69 -15.36 -11.03 16.41
CA LYS A 69 -16.69 -10.88 15.79
C LYS A 69 -17.72 -10.30 16.76
N LEU A 70 -17.68 -10.72 18.02
CA LEU A 70 -18.57 -10.18 19.06
C LEU A 70 -18.27 -8.71 19.37
N ALA A 71 -16.98 -8.36 19.49
CA ALA A 71 -16.55 -7.00 19.80
C ALA A 71 -16.79 -6.03 18.63
N ASN A 72 -16.65 -6.49 17.39
CA ASN A 72 -16.88 -5.69 16.19
C ASN A 72 -17.87 -6.41 15.25
N PRO A 73 -19.18 -6.23 15.47
CA PRO A 73 -20.22 -6.80 14.61
C PRO A 73 -19.99 -6.47 13.13
N GLY A 74 -20.15 -7.46 12.26
CA GLY A 74 -19.92 -7.34 10.81
C GLY A 74 -18.48 -7.62 10.36
N THR A 75 -17.55 -7.89 11.27
CA THR A 75 -16.22 -8.40 10.93
C THR A 75 -16.34 -9.80 10.31
N ILE A 76 -15.71 -10.01 9.16
CA ILE A 76 -15.69 -11.32 8.50
C ILE A 76 -14.40 -12.05 8.90
N THR A 77 -14.57 -13.24 9.46
CA THR A 77 -13.46 -14.15 9.76
C THR A 77 -13.82 -15.55 9.31
N ASP A 78 -12.83 -16.27 8.78
CA ASP A 78 -12.96 -17.66 8.36
C ASP A 78 -11.67 -18.42 8.71
N ILE A 79 -11.81 -19.69 9.11
CA ILE A 79 -10.68 -20.57 9.39
C ILE A 79 -10.95 -21.88 8.68
N LYS A 80 -10.03 -22.29 7.81
CA LYS A 80 -10.09 -23.61 7.18
C LYS A 80 -9.01 -24.53 7.74
N THR A 81 -9.44 -25.72 8.14
CA THR A 81 -8.57 -26.80 8.59
C THR A 81 -8.89 -28.06 7.82
N GLU A 82 -7.88 -28.84 7.49
CA GLU A 82 -8.00 -30.15 6.83
C GLU A 82 -7.58 -31.26 7.78
N LEU A 83 -8.17 -32.44 7.64
CA LEU A 83 -7.71 -33.63 8.35
C LEU A 83 -6.61 -34.28 7.54
N ASP A 84 -5.46 -34.48 8.19
CA ASP A 84 -4.36 -35.24 7.60
C ASP A 84 -4.69 -36.73 7.52
N LYS A 85 -3.88 -37.51 6.78
CA LYS A 85 -4.01 -38.98 6.67
C LYS A 85 -3.94 -39.69 8.03
N GLU A 86 -3.36 -39.03 9.04
CA GLU A 86 -3.25 -39.49 10.42
C GLU A 86 -4.39 -39.00 11.35
N GLY A 87 -5.43 -38.36 10.81
CA GLY A 87 -6.56 -37.84 11.58
C GLY A 87 -6.28 -36.54 12.37
N LYS A 88 -5.11 -35.92 12.18
CA LYS A 88 -4.75 -34.65 12.85
C LYS A 88 -5.28 -33.45 12.05
N SER A 89 -5.86 -32.47 12.74
CA SER A 89 -6.30 -31.21 12.13
C SER A 89 -5.11 -30.34 11.74
N ARG A 90 -4.90 -30.15 10.44
CA ARG A 90 -3.89 -29.28 9.84
C ARG A 90 -4.53 -27.92 9.49
N PHE A 91 -3.89 -26.84 9.91
CA PHE A 91 -4.29 -25.49 9.54
C PHE A 91 -3.93 -25.22 8.07
N LEU A 92 -4.88 -24.70 7.29
CA LEU A 92 -4.63 -24.22 5.92
C LEU A 92 -4.48 -22.70 5.88
N TYR A 93 -5.56 -21.99 6.20
CA TYR A 93 -5.59 -20.53 6.19
C TYR A 93 -6.57 -19.99 7.21
N ALA A 94 -6.33 -18.75 7.61
CA ALA A 94 -7.26 -17.92 8.33
C ALA A 94 -7.45 -16.62 7.56
N PHE A 95 -8.69 -16.20 7.42
CA PHE A 95 -9.07 -14.93 6.83
C PHE A 95 -9.64 -14.02 7.93
N MET A 96 -9.23 -12.76 7.89
CA MET A 96 -9.72 -11.72 8.78
C MET A 96 -9.87 -10.41 8.01
N SER A 97 -11.07 -9.86 8.02
CA SER A 97 -11.36 -8.52 7.51
C SER A 97 -12.26 -7.77 8.49
N LEU A 98 -11.75 -6.68 9.05
CA LEU A 98 -12.48 -5.85 10.01
C LEU A 98 -13.61 -5.09 9.31
N LYS A 99 -14.74 -4.92 9.99
CA LYS A 99 -15.91 -4.18 9.44
C LYS A 99 -15.54 -2.80 8.90
N ALA A 100 -14.72 -2.04 9.63
CA ALA A 100 -14.24 -0.73 9.19
C ALA A 100 -13.47 -0.78 7.85
N CYS A 101 -12.69 -1.84 7.60
CA CYS A 101 -11.99 -2.03 6.33
C CYS A 101 -12.96 -2.39 5.19
N ILE A 102 -13.98 -3.19 5.49
CA ILE A 102 -15.03 -3.57 4.54
C ILE A 102 -15.85 -2.35 4.11
N ASP A 103 -16.24 -1.51 5.07
CA ASP A 103 -17.02 -0.30 4.80
C ASP A 103 -16.21 0.73 4.02
N GLY A 104 -14.96 0.93 4.40
CA GLY A 104 -14.04 1.79 3.66
C GLY A 104 -13.79 1.34 2.22
N TRP A 105 -13.96 0.04 1.93
CA TRP A 105 -13.70 -0.51 0.60
C TRP A 105 -14.56 0.08 -0.50
N GLN A 106 -15.79 0.49 -0.16
CA GLN A 106 -16.73 1.11 -1.11
C GLN A 106 -16.23 2.47 -1.61
N HIS A 107 -15.36 3.13 -0.85
CA HIS A 107 -14.84 4.46 -1.14
C HIS A 107 -13.43 4.43 -1.78
N PHE A 108 -12.80 3.26 -1.84
CA PHE A 108 -11.51 3.12 -2.53
C PHE A 108 -11.69 3.15 -4.05
N ARG A 109 -10.62 3.54 -4.74
CA ARG A 109 -10.51 3.36 -6.19
C ARG A 109 -10.58 1.86 -6.48
N LYS A 110 -11.19 1.48 -7.61
CA LYS A 110 -11.43 0.09 -8.03
C LYS A 110 -10.13 -0.62 -8.49
N VAL A 111 -9.10 -0.58 -7.66
CA VAL A 111 -7.80 -1.22 -7.89
C VAL A 111 -7.41 -1.97 -6.63
N LEU A 112 -7.15 -3.26 -6.81
CA LEU A 112 -6.75 -4.18 -5.76
C LEU A 112 -5.27 -4.50 -5.93
N VAL A 113 -4.48 -4.24 -4.89
CA VAL A 113 -3.08 -4.68 -4.81
C VAL A 113 -3.01 -5.83 -3.81
N VAL A 114 -2.62 -7.02 -4.30
CA VAL A 114 -2.39 -8.19 -3.46
C VAL A 114 -0.90 -8.43 -3.36
N ASP A 115 -0.39 -8.57 -2.15
CA ASP A 115 1.01 -8.91 -1.90
C ASP A 115 1.15 -9.92 -0.76
N GLY A 116 2.08 -10.85 -0.94
CA GLY A 116 2.35 -11.93 -0.01
C GLY A 116 3.73 -11.81 0.61
N THR A 117 3.82 -11.96 1.92
CA THR A 117 5.09 -11.92 2.63
C THR A 117 5.31 -13.14 3.52
N HIS A 118 6.52 -13.67 3.47
CA HIS A 118 6.90 -14.81 4.31
C HIS A 118 7.03 -14.39 5.77
N MET A 119 6.46 -15.20 6.66
CA MET A 119 6.66 -15.13 8.10
C MET A 119 7.95 -15.87 8.47
N PHE A 120 8.70 -15.34 9.43
CA PHE A 120 9.95 -15.95 9.88
C PHE A 120 9.75 -16.92 11.08
N GLY A 121 8.49 -17.18 11.44
CA GLY A 121 8.13 -18.14 12.49
C GLY A 121 8.45 -19.60 12.14
N LYS A 122 8.27 -20.50 13.12
CA LYS A 122 8.57 -21.95 13.02
C LYS A 122 7.85 -22.60 11.83
N TYR A 123 6.62 -22.15 11.57
CA TYR A 123 5.73 -22.72 10.57
C TYR A 123 5.85 -22.05 9.18
N LYS A 124 6.79 -21.11 8.98
CA LYS A 124 7.16 -20.47 7.69
C LYS A 124 5.98 -20.11 6.75
N GLY A 125 4.83 -19.73 7.31
CA GLY A 125 3.63 -19.41 6.53
C GLY A 125 3.77 -18.10 5.74
N VAL A 126 2.79 -17.83 4.89
CA VAL A 126 2.71 -16.60 4.08
C VAL A 126 1.55 -15.74 4.58
N LEU A 127 1.83 -14.47 4.88
CA LEU A 127 0.81 -13.47 5.14
C LEU A 127 0.45 -12.79 3.83
N LEU A 128 -0.78 -13.01 3.37
CA LEU A 128 -1.35 -12.32 2.21
C LEU A 128 -2.04 -11.03 2.69
N SER A 129 -1.77 -9.93 2.01
CA SER A 129 -2.41 -8.64 2.26
C SER A 129 -3.06 -8.12 0.99
N ALA A 130 -4.31 -7.68 1.11
CA ALA A 130 -5.06 -7.00 0.08
C ALA A 130 -5.16 -5.52 0.47
N SER A 131 -4.67 -4.63 -0.39
CA SER A 131 -4.68 -3.18 -0.16
C SER A 131 -5.36 -2.46 -1.32
N GLY A 132 -6.21 -1.49 -1.01
CA GLY A 132 -6.77 -0.53 -1.96
C GLY A 132 -6.08 0.83 -1.83
N GLN A 133 -6.36 1.74 -2.77
CA GLN A 133 -5.92 3.13 -2.68
C GLN A 133 -7.12 4.07 -2.58
N ASP A 134 -7.05 5.03 -1.66
CA ASP A 134 -8.01 6.12 -1.55
C ASP A 134 -7.70 7.26 -2.53
N ALA A 135 -8.57 8.26 -2.55
CA ALA A 135 -8.36 9.46 -3.34
C ALA A 135 -7.17 10.32 -2.85
N ASP A 136 -6.75 10.16 -1.59
CA ASP A 136 -5.90 11.10 -0.86
C ASP A 136 -4.38 10.90 -1.11
N CYS A 137 -3.98 9.97 -1.96
CA CYS A 137 -2.57 9.62 -2.07
C CYS A 137 -1.78 10.50 -3.07
N ARG A 138 -0.80 11.22 -2.49
CA ARG A 138 0.21 12.04 -3.14
C ARG A 138 1.00 11.32 -4.23
N TYR A 139 1.20 12.01 -5.35
CA TYR A 139 2.41 11.88 -6.13
C TYR A 139 3.53 12.59 -5.36
N LYS A 140 4.43 11.81 -4.73
CA LYS A 140 5.76 12.34 -4.47
C LYS A 140 6.53 12.14 -5.77
N GLY A 141 6.60 13.20 -6.58
CA GLY A 141 7.57 13.30 -7.66
C GLY A 141 8.94 12.98 -7.07
N LEU A 142 9.39 11.75 -7.27
CA LEU A 142 10.71 11.31 -6.85
C LEU A 142 11.66 11.81 -7.91
N ASP A 143 12.33 12.89 -7.54
CA ASP A 143 13.43 13.52 -8.24
C ASP A 143 14.46 12.46 -8.71
N GLN A 144 14.84 12.58 -9.99
CA GLN A 144 16.10 12.11 -10.60
C GLN A 144 16.35 10.61 -10.90
N LYS A 145 15.35 9.83 -11.38
CA LYS A 145 15.56 8.55 -12.15
C LYS A 145 14.87 8.55 -13.53
N HIS A 146 14.99 9.67 -14.24
CA HIS A 146 13.85 10.46 -14.75
C HIS A 146 13.27 10.15 -16.15
N MET A 147 13.55 9.05 -16.87
CA MET A 147 12.96 8.83 -18.21
C MET A 147 12.00 7.64 -18.32
N VAL A 148 12.36 6.49 -17.76
CA VAL A 148 11.48 5.31 -17.79
C VAL A 148 10.19 5.55 -17.02
N ALA A 149 10.28 6.23 -15.86
CA ALA A 149 9.10 6.63 -15.09
C ALA A 149 8.20 7.60 -15.87
N ARG A 150 8.79 8.61 -16.54
CA ARG A 150 8.04 9.53 -17.40
C ARG A 150 7.36 8.82 -18.57
N ALA A 151 8.04 7.86 -19.19
CA ALA A 151 7.43 7.02 -20.22
C ALA A 151 6.27 6.18 -19.63
N ALA A 152 6.49 5.54 -18.48
CA ALA A 152 5.46 4.75 -17.80
C ALA A 152 4.20 5.57 -17.46
N GLU A 153 4.38 6.82 -17.05
CA GLU A 153 3.32 7.73 -16.60
C GLU A 153 2.63 8.50 -17.73
N ALA A 154 3.17 8.45 -18.95
CA ALA A 154 2.63 9.18 -20.10
C ALA A 154 1.16 8.81 -20.36
N PHE A 155 0.32 9.84 -20.50
CA PHE A 155 -1.11 9.65 -20.76
C PHE A 155 -1.37 9.27 -22.23
N LYS A 156 -0.62 9.87 -23.16
CA LYS A 156 -0.76 9.63 -24.60
C LYS A 156 0.29 8.65 -25.10
N VAL A 157 -0.12 7.79 -26.05
CA VAL A 157 0.80 6.89 -26.77
C VAL A 157 1.86 7.67 -27.56
N SER A 158 1.49 8.83 -28.12
CA SER A 158 2.44 9.70 -28.85
C SER A 158 3.52 10.29 -27.95
N GLU A 159 3.17 10.67 -26.73
CA GLU A 159 4.11 11.18 -25.73
C GLU A 159 5.01 10.05 -25.19
N PHE A 160 4.42 8.88 -24.93
CA PHE A 160 5.19 7.68 -24.59
C PHE A 160 6.25 7.37 -25.65
N GLN A 161 5.87 7.35 -26.93
CA GLN A 161 6.78 6.99 -28.02
C GLN A 161 7.96 7.97 -28.11
N LYS A 162 7.73 9.28 -27.97
CA LYS A 162 8.80 10.29 -27.93
C LYS A 162 9.82 10.01 -26.82
N ILE A 163 9.35 9.69 -25.61
CA ILE A 163 10.23 9.39 -24.47
C ILE A 163 10.89 8.03 -24.66
N TYR A 164 10.18 7.04 -25.22
CA TYR A 164 10.70 5.69 -25.47
C TYR A 164 11.84 5.70 -26.49
N ASP A 165 11.74 6.51 -27.54
CA ASP A 165 12.80 6.73 -28.52
C ASP A 165 13.99 7.49 -27.89
N LEU A 166 13.73 8.46 -27.00
CA LEU A 166 14.78 9.14 -26.25
C LEU A 166 15.54 8.19 -25.29
N ILE A 167 14.83 7.23 -24.68
CA ILE A 167 15.46 6.18 -23.85
C ILE A 167 16.39 5.34 -24.71
N LYS A 168 15.98 4.97 -25.94
CA LYS A 168 16.83 4.21 -26.87
C LYS A 168 18.13 4.94 -27.21
N LEU A 169 18.07 6.25 -27.41
CA LEU A 169 19.22 7.09 -27.72
C LEU A 169 20.16 7.27 -26.52
N THR A 170 19.60 7.33 -25.31
CA THR A 170 20.39 7.61 -24.11
C THR A 170 20.99 6.34 -23.51
N ASP A 171 20.19 5.27 -23.40
CA ASP A 171 20.60 3.97 -22.85
C ASP A 171 19.92 2.83 -23.61
N TRP A 172 20.65 2.32 -24.61
CA TRP A 172 20.18 1.21 -25.43
C TRP A 172 19.97 -0.09 -24.64
N ARG A 173 20.75 -0.32 -23.57
CA ARG A 173 20.66 -1.55 -22.75
C ARG A 173 19.37 -1.55 -21.95
N CYS A 174 19.04 -0.40 -21.35
CA CYS A 174 17.76 -0.21 -20.67
C CYS A 174 16.59 -0.38 -21.65
N TRP A 175 16.69 0.20 -22.84
CA TRP A 175 15.66 0.05 -23.87
C TRP A 175 15.47 -1.41 -24.33
N ASP A 176 16.55 -2.15 -24.58
CA ASP A 176 16.49 -3.57 -24.97
C ASP A 176 15.81 -4.43 -23.89
N TYR A 177 16.09 -4.14 -22.62
CA TYR A 177 15.39 -4.77 -21.51
C TYR A 177 13.90 -4.42 -21.49
N LEU A 178 13.55 -3.14 -21.61
CA LEU A 178 12.15 -2.69 -21.61
C LEU A 178 11.35 -3.21 -22.81
N LYS A 179 11.99 -3.41 -23.96
CA LYS A 179 11.38 -3.98 -25.17
C LYS A 179 10.91 -5.42 -24.95
N LYS A 180 11.59 -6.19 -24.10
CA LYS A 180 11.24 -7.58 -23.79
C LYS A 180 10.02 -7.70 -22.88
N ILE A 181 9.66 -6.62 -22.18
CA ILE A 181 8.51 -6.57 -21.27
C ILE A 181 7.32 -6.01 -22.04
N ASP A 182 6.16 -6.65 -21.92
CA ASP A 182 4.94 -6.12 -22.50
C ASP A 182 4.62 -4.72 -21.93
N LYS A 183 4.42 -3.75 -22.82
CA LYS A 183 4.15 -2.35 -22.51
C LYS A 183 2.85 -2.19 -21.71
N THR A 184 1.88 -3.07 -21.89
CA THR A 184 0.62 -3.07 -21.12
C THR A 184 0.86 -3.22 -19.61
N LEU A 185 1.95 -3.87 -19.21
CA LEU A 185 2.26 -4.18 -17.81
C LEU A 185 2.81 -2.97 -17.06
N TRP A 186 3.60 -2.13 -17.72
CA TRP A 186 4.37 -1.06 -17.04
C TRP A 186 4.04 0.36 -17.51
N THR A 187 3.26 0.54 -18.58
CA THR A 187 2.87 1.86 -19.09
C THR A 187 1.39 2.14 -18.87
N ARG A 188 1.06 3.41 -18.68
CA ARG A 188 -0.33 3.89 -18.56
C ARG A 188 -1.03 3.97 -19.90
N SER A 189 -0.34 4.49 -20.92
CA SER A 189 -0.90 4.73 -22.25
C SER A 189 -1.33 3.47 -23.00
N HIS A 190 -0.68 2.32 -22.75
CA HIS A 190 -0.99 1.05 -23.40
C HIS A 190 -1.84 0.11 -22.53
N PHE A 191 -2.21 0.51 -21.31
CA PHE A 191 -3.06 -0.31 -20.45
C PHE A 191 -4.54 0.01 -20.70
N GLU A 192 -5.35 -1.02 -20.98
CA GLU A 192 -6.76 -0.86 -21.37
C GLU A 192 -7.70 -0.48 -20.21
N GLY A 193 -7.25 -0.59 -18.95
CA GLY A 193 -8.06 -0.30 -17.76
C GLY A 193 -7.73 1.01 -17.04
N THR A 194 -8.50 1.33 -16.00
CA THR A 194 -8.28 2.52 -15.17
C THR A 194 -7.39 2.20 -13.96
N ARG A 195 -6.09 2.51 -14.07
CA ARG A 195 -5.15 2.37 -12.93
C ARG A 195 -5.24 3.52 -11.91
N PHE A 196 -5.93 4.61 -12.24
CA PHE A 196 -6.03 5.81 -11.39
C PHE A 196 -4.69 6.22 -10.75
N ASN A 197 -3.63 6.30 -11.56
CA ASN A 197 -2.30 6.70 -11.10
C ASN A 197 -1.53 5.66 -10.24
N LEU A 198 -2.06 4.45 -10.02
CA LEU A 198 -1.35 3.34 -9.36
C LEU A 198 -0.32 2.70 -10.28
N MET A 199 0.87 3.29 -10.32
CA MET A 199 1.98 2.82 -11.14
C MET A 199 2.98 1.96 -10.37
N THR A 200 2.86 1.86 -9.04
CA THR A 200 3.84 1.20 -8.18
C THR A 200 3.20 0.34 -7.11
N SER A 201 3.89 -0.72 -6.69
CA SER A 201 3.53 -1.52 -5.51
C SER A 201 3.93 -0.89 -4.18
N ASN A 202 4.09 0.45 -4.13
CA ASN A 202 4.54 1.16 -2.92
C ASN A 202 3.60 0.96 -1.73
N ILE A 203 2.30 0.86 -1.96
CA ILE A 203 1.30 0.63 -0.91
C ILE A 203 1.56 -0.73 -0.24
N ALA A 204 1.68 -1.79 -1.05
CA ALA A 204 2.02 -3.13 -0.57
C ALA A 204 3.37 -3.15 0.16
N LYS A 205 4.41 -2.55 -0.42
CA LYS A 205 5.74 -2.46 0.22
C LYS A 205 5.70 -1.73 1.56
N SER A 206 4.95 -0.63 1.65
CA SER A 206 4.80 0.16 2.88
C SER A 206 4.05 -0.63 3.96
N LEU A 207 2.94 -1.27 3.59
CA LEU A 207 2.18 -2.14 4.49
C LEU A 207 3.05 -3.29 5.01
N ASN A 208 3.75 -3.96 4.10
CA ASN A 208 4.69 -5.02 4.42
C ASN A 208 5.78 -4.58 5.39
N LYS A 209 6.34 -3.39 5.19
CA LYS A 209 7.32 -2.80 6.10
C LYS A 209 6.71 -2.50 7.48
N ALA A 210 5.47 -2.03 7.52
CA ALA A 210 4.76 -1.78 8.78
C ALA A 210 4.46 -3.08 9.55
N LEU A 211 4.25 -4.20 8.84
CA LEU A 211 3.99 -5.53 9.41
C LEU A 211 5.28 -6.30 9.73
N LEU A 212 6.43 -5.88 9.22
CA LEU A 212 7.72 -6.54 9.40
C LEU A 212 8.04 -6.91 10.87
N PRO A 213 7.79 -6.05 11.88
CA PRO A 213 8.11 -6.39 13.27
C PRO A 213 7.34 -7.61 13.77
N ALA A 214 6.09 -7.81 13.34
CA ALA A 214 5.21 -8.86 13.86
C ALA A 214 5.38 -10.21 13.17
N ARG A 215 6.23 -10.32 12.14
CA ARG A 215 6.37 -11.55 11.32
C ARG A 215 7.01 -12.73 12.05
N ASP A 216 7.67 -12.48 13.18
CA ASP A 216 8.30 -13.50 14.02
C ASP A 216 7.37 -13.97 15.16
N SER A 217 6.30 -13.20 15.41
CA SER A 217 5.38 -13.42 16.51
C SER A 217 4.43 -14.60 16.25
N PRO A 218 3.89 -15.22 17.30
CA PRO A 218 2.80 -16.19 17.16
C PRO A 218 1.57 -15.58 16.46
N ILE A 219 0.76 -16.41 15.79
CA ILE A 219 -0.34 -15.95 14.92
C ILE A 219 -1.35 -15.05 15.65
N THR A 220 -1.67 -15.34 16.92
CA THR A 220 -2.59 -14.52 17.72
C THR A 220 -2.00 -13.15 18.02
N ALA A 221 -0.71 -13.08 18.34
CA ALA A 221 0.01 -11.82 18.57
C ALA A 221 0.16 -11.01 17.27
N LEU A 222 0.35 -11.68 16.12
CA LEU A 222 0.37 -11.05 14.80
C LEU A 222 -1.00 -10.42 14.47
N LEU A 223 -2.10 -11.16 14.64
CA LEU A 223 -3.44 -10.62 14.38
C LEU A 223 -3.78 -9.46 15.32
N GLU A 224 -3.39 -9.56 16.60
CA GLU A 224 -3.56 -8.49 17.57
C GLU A 224 -2.72 -7.25 17.21
N PHE A 225 -1.50 -7.44 16.71
CA PHE A 225 -0.68 -6.35 16.20
C PHE A 225 -1.33 -5.67 14.99
N ILE A 226 -1.83 -6.46 14.02
CA ILE A 226 -2.55 -5.94 12.84
C ILE A 226 -3.78 -5.14 13.30
N ARG A 227 -4.60 -5.69 14.20
CA ARG A 227 -5.79 -5.04 14.75
C ARG A 227 -5.43 -3.69 15.37
N ARG A 228 -4.43 -3.65 16.26
CA ARG A 228 -3.99 -2.40 16.92
C ARG A 228 -3.43 -1.38 15.93
N LYS A 229 -2.67 -1.83 14.92
CA LYS A 229 -2.16 -0.95 13.87
C LYS A 229 -3.28 -0.32 13.07
N LEU A 230 -4.25 -1.13 12.61
CA LEU A 230 -5.41 -0.64 11.88
C LEU A 230 -6.24 0.32 12.73
N THR A 231 -6.55 -0.02 13.98
CA THR A 231 -7.27 0.87 14.90
C THR A 231 -6.56 2.21 15.07
N ARG A 232 -5.24 2.20 15.29
CA ARG A 232 -4.47 3.44 15.41
C ARG A 232 -4.49 4.26 14.11
N TRP A 233 -4.38 3.62 12.95
CA TRP A 233 -4.46 4.32 11.68
C TRP A 233 -5.83 4.93 11.42
N PHE A 234 -6.91 4.21 11.74
CA PHE A 234 -8.26 4.76 11.67
C PHE A 234 -8.45 5.94 12.62
N GLU A 235 -7.94 5.86 13.86
CA GLU A 235 -8.02 6.96 14.82
C GLU A 235 -7.22 8.19 14.35
N CYS A 236 -6.00 8.00 13.85
CA CYS A 236 -5.22 9.09 13.28
C CYS A 236 -5.96 9.74 12.10
N ARG A 237 -6.59 8.93 11.24
CA ARG A 237 -7.35 9.44 10.10
C ARG A 237 -8.62 10.17 10.53
N HIS A 238 -9.32 9.66 11.53
CA HIS A 238 -10.48 10.31 12.12
C HIS A 238 -10.11 11.67 12.71
N TYR A 239 -8.98 11.75 13.42
CA TYR A 239 -8.44 13.01 13.93
C TYR A 239 -8.11 14.01 12.82
N ASP A 240 -7.48 13.58 11.73
CA ASP A 240 -7.19 14.45 10.59
C ASP A 240 -8.49 14.97 9.94
N ILE A 241 -9.50 14.11 9.79
CA ILE A 241 -10.82 14.48 9.27
C ILE A 241 -11.54 15.47 10.18
N SER A 242 -11.46 15.29 11.51
CA SER A 242 -12.12 16.19 12.46
C SER A 242 -11.61 17.64 12.39
N LYS A 243 -10.43 17.86 11.81
CA LYS A 243 -9.84 19.18 11.57
C LYS A 243 -10.16 19.77 10.21
N MET A 244 -10.64 18.96 9.27
CA MET A 244 -10.91 19.45 7.92
C MET A 244 -12.18 20.30 7.91
N GLN A 245 -12.12 21.41 7.17
CA GLN A 245 -13.29 22.22 6.87
C GLN A 245 -13.70 21.91 5.42
N GLY A 246 -14.94 21.44 5.24
CA GLY A 246 -15.47 21.04 3.94
C GLY A 246 -15.32 19.54 3.64
N ASN A 247 -15.72 19.15 2.42
CA ASN A 247 -15.86 17.76 2.01
C ASN A 247 -14.68 17.24 1.15
N ILE A 248 -13.66 18.07 0.93
CA ILE A 248 -12.53 17.76 0.05
C ILE A 248 -11.30 17.48 0.93
N PRO A 249 -10.64 16.32 0.78
CA PRO A 249 -9.37 16.06 1.47
C PRO A 249 -8.32 17.10 1.08
N LYS A 250 -7.55 17.58 2.07
CA LYS A 250 -6.53 18.62 1.86
C LYS A 250 -5.57 18.32 0.69
N ILE A 251 -5.25 17.06 0.43
CA ILE A 251 -4.31 16.69 -0.65
C ILE A 251 -4.97 16.85 -2.02
N ILE A 252 -6.27 16.54 -2.15
CA ILE A 252 -7.01 16.82 -3.38
C ILE A 252 -7.12 18.32 -3.60
N ASP A 253 -7.37 19.08 -2.54
CA ASP A 253 -7.41 20.55 -2.60
C ASP A 253 -6.07 21.12 -3.10
N GLU A 254 -4.95 20.67 -2.54
CA GLU A 254 -3.60 21.03 -3.01
C GLU A 254 -3.39 20.73 -4.51
N ILE A 255 -3.82 19.55 -4.99
CA ILE A 255 -3.70 19.16 -6.41
C ILE A 255 -4.58 20.06 -7.30
N VAL A 256 -5.82 20.33 -6.89
CA VAL A 256 -6.75 21.17 -7.66
C VAL A 256 -6.24 22.61 -7.71
N VAL A 257 -5.71 23.13 -6.60
CA VAL A 257 -5.08 24.46 -6.55
C VAL A 257 -3.86 24.53 -7.47
N GLU A 258 -3.00 23.50 -7.50
CA GLU A 258 -1.88 23.45 -8.44
C GLU A 258 -2.36 23.47 -9.91
N GLN A 259 -3.37 22.66 -10.23
CA GLN A 259 -3.94 22.62 -11.58
C GLN A 259 -4.64 23.93 -11.95
N LEU A 260 -5.24 24.63 -10.98
CA LEU A 260 -5.80 25.98 -11.15
C LEU A 260 -4.72 27.01 -11.44
N VAL A 261 -3.59 26.98 -10.73
CA VAL A 261 -2.45 27.87 -11.05
C VAL A 261 -1.95 27.58 -12.47
N LEU A 262 -1.83 26.31 -12.85
CA LEU A 262 -1.40 25.91 -14.20
C LEU A 262 -2.43 26.16 -15.30
N SER A 263 -3.70 26.39 -14.94
CA SER A 263 -4.74 26.78 -15.88
C SER A 263 -4.73 28.29 -16.16
N THR A 264 -4.11 29.09 -15.28
CA THR A 264 -3.99 30.53 -15.50
C THR A 264 -3.24 30.82 -16.80
N GLY A 265 -3.85 31.64 -17.66
CA GLY A 265 -3.27 32.03 -18.94
C GLY A 265 -3.58 31.11 -20.13
N LEU A 266 -4.32 30.02 -19.93
CA LEU A 266 -4.91 29.25 -21.02
C LEU A 266 -6.01 30.06 -21.72
N LEU A 267 -6.06 30.02 -23.05
CA LEU A 267 -7.14 30.61 -23.83
C LEU A 267 -8.27 29.59 -23.93
N VAL A 268 -9.50 29.99 -23.63
CA VAL A 268 -10.67 29.11 -23.68
C VAL A 268 -11.65 29.67 -24.70
N LEU A 269 -12.02 28.84 -25.66
CA LEU A 269 -13.00 29.14 -26.69
C LEU A 269 -14.20 28.20 -26.52
N PRO A 270 -15.41 28.72 -26.26
CA PRO A 270 -16.59 27.88 -26.15
C PRO A 270 -17.00 27.38 -27.54
N CYS A 271 -17.13 26.06 -27.69
CA CYS A 271 -17.66 25.41 -28.90
C CYS A 271 -19.15 25.05 -28.74
N SER A 272 -19.59 24.76 -27.51
CA SER A 272 -20.99 24.51 -27.15
C SER A 272 -21.23 24.81 -25.65
N THR A 273 -22.40 24.45 -25.12
CA THR A 273 -22.71 24.61 -23.68
C THR A 273 -21.78 23.82 -22.76
N TRP A 274 -21.25 22.69 -23.23
CA TRP A 274 -20.44 21.78 -22.42
C TRP A 274 -19.07 21.47 -23.03
N GLN A 275 -18.78 22.01 -24.22
CA GLN A 275 -17.53 21.75 -24.93
C GLN A 275 -16.74 23.02 -25.18
N PHE A 276 -15.44 22.94 -24.89
CA PHE A 276 -14.52 24.05 -24.93
C PHE A 276 -13.22 23.62 -25.60
N GLU A 277 -12.66 24.52 -26.40
CA GLU A 277 -11.32 24.42 -26.94
C GLU A 277 -10.37 25.25 -26.08
N VAL A 278 -9.35 24.61 -25.53
CA VAL A 278 -8.39 25.21 -24.60
C VAL A 278 -7.00 25.21 -25.23
N THR A 279 -6.46 26.41 -25.50
CA THR A 279 -5.18 26.59 -26.19
C THR A 279 -4.08 27.02 -25.23
N HIS A 280 -2.92 26.37 -25.34
CA HIS A 280 -1.69 26.81 -24.67
C HIS A 280 -1.03 27.94 -25.48
N LYS A 281 -1.12 29.19 -25.00
CA LYS A 281 -0.51 30.35 -25.67
C LYS A 281 0.96 30.16 -26.13
N PRO A 282 1.88 29.58 -25.34
CA PRO A 282 3.28 29.45 -25.76
C PRO A 282 3.53 28.36 -26.82
N THR A 283 2.63 27.39 -26.98
CA THR A 283 2.88 26.21 -27.83
C THR A 283 1.85 26.03 -28.95
N LYS A 284 0.73 26.77 -28.91
CA LYS A 284 -0.44 26.65 -29.83
C LYS A 284 -1.00 25.23 -29.93
N TYR A 285 -0.84 24.41 -28.89
CA TYR A 285 -1.54 23.13 -28.82
C TYR A 285 -2.95 23.36 -28.30
N ASP A 286 -3.92 22.88 -29.08
CA ASP A 286 -5.34 22.95 -28.76
C ASP A 286 -5.81 21.65 -28.11
N PHE A 287 -6.63 21.79 -27.08
CA PHE A 287 -7.20 20.69 -26.33
C PHE A 287 -8.71 20.85 -26.25
N VAL A 288 -9.44 19.85 -26.73
CA VAL A 288 -10.89 19.80 -26.57
C VAL A 288 -11.23 19.22 -25.19
N VAL A 289 -12.10 19.91 -24.47
CA VAL A 289 -12.66 19.54 -23.16
C VAL A 289 -14.17 19.39 -23.31
N ASP A 290 -14.72 18.32 -22.75
CA ASP A 290 -16.16 18.09 -22.62
C ASP A 290 -16.49 17.90 -21.13
N LEU A 291 -17.13 18.91 -20.54
CA LEU A 291 -17.45 18.95 -19.10
C LEU A 291 -18.63 18.03 -18.74
N GLU A 292 -19.57 17.81 -19.66
CA GLU A 292 -20.71 16.91 -19.44
C GLU A 292 -20.24 15.46 -19.33
N LYS A 293 -19.39 15.03 -20.26
CA LYS A 293 -18.82 13.67 -20.27
C LYS A 293 -17.61 13.51 -19.34
N ARG A 294 -17.12 14.61 -18.76
CA ARG A 294 -15.89 14.66 -17.96
C ARG A 294 -14.66 14.12 -18.70
N THR A 295 -14.49 14.55 -19.95
CA THR A 295 -13.37 14.11 -20.80
C THR A 295 -12.54 15.28 -21.27
N CYS A 296 -11.24 15.04 -21.43
CA CYS A 296 -10.34 15.97 -22.08
C CYS A 296 -9.45 15.21 -23.07
N SER A 297 -9.13 15.86 -24.18
CA SER A 297 -8.16 15.36 -25.17
C SER A 297 -6.74 15.18 -24.58
N CYS A 298 -6.43 15.72 -23.40
CA CYS A 298 -5.19 15.42 -22.67
C CYS A 298 -5.20 14.05 -21.97
N LEU A 299 -6.35 13.39 -21.89
CA LEU A 299 -6.61 12.12 -21.21
C LEU A 299 -6.51 12.14 -19.67
N GLU A 300 -5.96 13.19 -19.07
CA GLU A 300 -5.77 13.28 -17.61
C GLU A 300 -7.10 13.27 -16.84
N PHE A 301 -8.11 14.01 -17.33
CA PHE A 301 -9.40 14.16 -16.65
C PHE A 301 -10.11 12.81 -16.45
N GLN A 302 -10.25 12.04 -17.53
CA GLN A 302 -10.92 10.74 -17.50
C GLN A 302 -10.07 9.65 -16.82
N MET A 303 -8.73 9.72 -16.90
CA MET A 303 -7.85 8.68 -16.34
C MET A 303 -7.63 8.82 -14.83
N LEU A 304 -7.59 10.06 -14.31
CA LEU A 304 -7.42 10.31 -12.87
C LEU A 304 -8.75 10.44 -12.13
N GLY A 305 -9.81 10.84 -12.84
CA GLY A 305 -11.11 11.18 -12.25
C GLY A 305 -11.07 12.50 -11.47
N LEU A 306 -10.07 13.35 -11.73
CA LEU A 306 -9.90 14.69 -11.17
C LEU A 306 -9.82 15.68 -12.34
N PRO A 307 -10.34 16.91 -12.20
CA PRO A 307 -10.26 17.90 -13.25
C PRO A 307 -8.79 18.24 -13.56
N CYS A 308 -8.42 18.14 -14.83
CA CYS A 308 -7.11 18.58 -15.31
C CYS A 308 -7.10 20.11 -15.49
N ARG A 309 -5.93 20.74 -15.63
CA ARG A 309 -5.82 22.19 -15.88
C ARG A 309 -6.71 22.71 -17.02
N HIS A 310 -6.94 21.92 -18.07
CA HIS A 310 -7.82 22.32 -19.17
C HIS A 310 -9.29 22.31 -18.75
N ALA A 311 -9.70 21.30 -17.98
CA ALA A 311 -11.07 21.19 -17.45
C ALA A 311 -11.37 22.20 -16.33
N ILE A 312 -10.34 22.75 -15.67
CA ILE A 312 -10.49 23.86 -14.73
C ILE A 312 -10.58 25.21 -15.47
N ALA A 313 -9.93 25.33 -16.63
CA ALA A 313 -10.00 26.55 -17.44
C ALA A 313 -11.34 26.68 -18.17
N ALA A 314 -11.84 25.57 -18.73
CA ALA A 314 -13.12 25.45 -19.40
C ALA A 314 -14.30 25.68 -18.44
#